data_AF-A0A1F4VE73-F1
#
_entry.id   AF-A0A1F4VE73-F1
#
_cell.length_a   1.000
_cell.length_b   1.000
_cell.length_c   1.000
_cell.angle_alpha   90.00
_cell.angle_beta   90.00
_cell.angle_gamma   90.00
#
_symmetry.space_group_name_H-M   'P 1'
#
loop_
_entity.id
_entity.type
_entity.pdbx_description
1 polymer ?
#
loop_
_entity_poly.entity_id
_entity_poly.type
_entity_poly.pdbx_seq_one_letter_code
_entity_poly.pdbx_strand_id
1 'polypeptide(L)'
;MKKILWMSQHEPLPSQISALKRIFGEVEVVKDPKPFSSAEDIVVRFRSGGYDDIVVVGSPLRDRKARGTWRQAFVGPNATGSTG
;
A
#
# COMPACT_ATOMS: atom_id res chain seq x y z
N MET A 1 -9.19 9.03 -10.53
CA MET A 1 -7.82 8.50 -10.61
C MET A 1 -7.29 8.35 -9.20
N LYS A 2 -6.87 7.14 -8.80
CA LYS A 2 -6.37 6.82 -7.46
C LYS A 2 -4.85 6.69 -7.48
N LYS A 3 -4.15 7.37 -6.56
CA LYS A 3 -2.69 7.32 -6.47
C LYS A 3 -2.25 6.28 -5.44
N ILE A 4 -1.64 5.20 -5.91
CA ILE A 4 -1.27 4.04 -5.09
C ILE A 4 0.25 4.03 -4.89
N LEU A 5 0.66 4.00 -3.63
CA LEU A 5 2.07 3.86 -3.25
C LEU A 5 2.47 2.38 -3.28
N TRP A 6 3.46 2.03 -4.09
CA TRP A 6 4.00 0.68 -4.22
C TRP A 6 5.28 0.52 -3.40
N MET A 7 5.14 -0.18 -2.28
CA MET A 7 6.20 -0.49 -1.33
C MET A 7 6.76 -1.87 -1.63
N SER A 8 7.67 -1.93 -2.61
CA SER A 8 8.43 -3.14 -2.96
C SER A 8 9.78 -2.78 -3.54
N GLN A 9 10.75 -3.67 -3.37
CA GLN A 9 12.02 -3.58 -4.09
C GLN A 9 11.84 -3.83 -5.59
N HIS A 10 10.87 -4.67 -5.95
CA HIS A 10 10.59 -5.05 -7.33
C HIS A 10 9.55 -4.14 -7.97
N GLU A 11 9.68 -3.95 -9.28
CA GLU A 11 8.65 -3.29 -10.09
C GLU A 11 7.34 -4.08 -10.03
N PRO A 12 6.18 -3.39 -10.00
CA PRO A 12 4.89 -4.05 -10.11
C PRO A 12 4.77 -4.79 -11.44
N LEU A 13 4.36 -6.05 -11.39
CA LEU A 13 4.12 -6.84 -12.59
C LEU A 13 2.88 -6.30 -13.34
N PRO A 14 2.82 -6.40 -14.68
CA PRO A 14 1.66 -5.97 -15.44
C PRO A 14 0.34 -6.60 -14.97
N SER A 15 0.37 -7.86 -14.52
CA SER A 15 -0.78 -8.56 -13.96
C SER A 15 -1.26 -7.95 -12.64
N GLN A 16 -0.34 -7.48 -11.79
CA GLN A 16 -0.66 -6.80 -10.53
C GLN A 16 -1.26 -5.41 -10.80
N ILE A 17 -0.69 -4.65 -11.74
CA ILE A 17 -1.27 -3.36 -12.16
C ILE A 17 -2.67 -3.55 -12.72
N SER A 18 -2.89 -4.60 -13.53
CA SER A 18 -4.20 -4.94 -14.08
C SER A 18 -5.22 -5.30 -13.00
N ALA A 19 -4.78 -6.05 -11.97
CA ALA A 19 -5.61 -6.35 -10.81
C ALA A 19 -5.97 -5.09 -10.01
N LEU A 20 -5.01 -4.20 -9.76
CA LEU A 20 -5.26 -2.91 -9.09
C LEU A 20 -6.25 -2.06 -9.90
N LYS A 21 -6.11 -2.02 -11.22
CA LYS A 21 -7.05 -1.31 -12.09
C LYS A 21 -8.47 -1.88 -12.02
N ARG A 22 -8.59 -3.20 -11.90
CA ARG A 22 -9.90 -3.86 -11.75
C ARG A 22 -10.58 -3.54 -10.41
N ILE A 23 -9.80 -3.44 -9.33
CA ILE A 23 -10.31 -3.21 -7.96
C ILE A 23 -10.63 -1.72 -7.74
N PHE A 24 -9.73 -0.84 -8.14
CA PHE A 24 -9.79 0.59 -7.82
C PHE A 24 -10.16 1.49 -9.01
N GLY A 25 -10.30 0.92 -10.22
CA GLY A 25 -10.54 1.67 -11.45
C GLY A 25 -9.25 2.25 -12.02
N GLU A 26 -9.27 3.51 -12.45
CA GLU A 26 -8.07 4.16 -12.98
C GLU A 26 -7.06 4.46 -11.85
N VAL A 27 -5.88 3.81 -11.90
CA VAL A 27 -4.83 3.93 -10.89
C VAL A 27 -3.52 4.47 -11.46
N GLU A 28 -2.85 5.30 -10.66
CA GLU A 28 -1.46 5.69 -10.81
C GLU A 28 -0.63 4.95 -9.77
N VAL A 29 0.29 4.10 -10.19
CA VAL A 29 1.15 3.34 -9.28
C VAL A 29 2.50 4.04 -9.18
N VAL A 30 2.86 4.48 -7.98
CA VAL A 30 4.13 5.17 -7.72
C VAL A 30 4.99 4.29 -6.83
N LYS A 31 6.13 3.84 -7.36
CA LYS A 31 7.09 3.04 -6.61
C LYS A 31 7.86 3.90 -5.62
N ASP A 32 7.97 3.43 -4.38
CA ASP A 32 8.85 4.04 -3.40
C ASP A 32 10.32 3.70 -3.71
N PRO A 33 11.21 4.68 -3.88
CA PRO A 33 12.60 4.44 -4.30
C PRO A 33 13.49 3.91 -3.17
N LYS A 34 13.04 3.94 -1.91
CA LYS A 34 13.87 3.64 -0.73
C LYS A 34 13.35 2.41 0.02
N PRO A 35 14.21 1.49 0.48
CA PRO A 35 13.79 0.50 1.47
C PRO A 35 13.23 1.23 2.71
N PHE A 36 12.17 0.68 3.28
CA PHE A 36 11.61 1.15 4.54
C PHE A 36 12.17 0.31 5.69
N SER A 37 12.45 0.95 6.81
CA SER A 37 13.02 0.34 8.01
C SER A 37 11.98 0.11 9.11
N SER A 38 10.83 0.79 9.02
CA SER A 38 9.79 0.78 10.04
C SER A 38 8.41 1.02 9.43
N ALA A 39 7.35 0.68 10.16
CA ALA A 39 5.98 0.98 9.73
C ALA A 39 5.70 2.50 9.79
N GLU A 40 6.35 3.19 10.72
CA GLU A 40 6.29 4.63 10.91
C GLU A 40 6.83 5.37 9.69
N ASP A 41 7.96 4.92 9.13
CA ASP A 41 8.53 5.47 7.88
C ASP A 41 7.53 5.40 6.73
N ILE A 42 6.81 4.29 6.64
CA ILE A 42 5.80 4.07 5.59
C ILE A 42 4.64 5.04 5.77
N VAL A 43 4.13 5.21 6.98
CA VAL A 43 3.03 6.13 7.27
C VAL A 43 3.41 7.58 6.94
N VAL A 44 4.63 7.99 7.29
CA VAL A 44 5.13 9.34 6.97
C VAL A 44 5.20 9.52 5.46
N ARG A 45 5.82 8.59 4.72
CA ARG A 45 5.94 8.65 3.25
C ARG A 45 4.58 8.64 2.55
N PHE A 46 3.66 7.82 3.05
CA PHE A 46 2.28 7.74 2.55
C PHE A 46 1.56 9.09 2.69
N ARG A 47 1.62 9.69 3.88
CA ARG A 47 0.97 10.99 4.14
C ARG A 47 1.64 12.13 3.38
N SER A 48 2.97 12.16 3.32
CA SER A 48 3.69 13.25 2.65
C SER A 48 3.52 13.24 1.13
N GLY A 49 3.35 12.07 0.51
CA GLY A 49 3.22 11.94 -0.94
C GLY A 49 1.80 12.10 -1.49
N GLY A 50 0.82 12.30 -0.60
CA GLY A 50 -0.59 12.49 -0.96
C GLY A 50 -1.18 11.26 -1.66
N TYR A 51 -0.83 10.06 -1.19
CA TYR A 51 -1.32 8.82 -1.76
C TYR A 51 -2.72 8.48 -1.21
N ASP A 52 -3.56 7.90 -2.06
CA ASP A 52 -4.89 7.44 -1.69
C ASP A 52 -4.87 6.06 -1.02
N ASP A 53 -3.94 5.21 -1.46
CA ASP A 53 -3.81 3.83 -0.97
C ASP A 53 -2.36 3.35 -1.09
N ILE A 54 -2.04 2.25 -0.41
CA ILE A 54 -0.69 1.69 -0.34
C ILE A 54 -0.71 0.18 -0.51
N VAL A 55 0.17 -0.31 -1.38
CA VAL A 55 0.37 -1.74 -1.60
C VAL A 55 1.79 -2.09 -1.18
N VAL A 56 1.90 -2.94 -0.18
CA VAL A 56 3.19 -3.44 0.32
C VAL A 56 3.39 -4.85 -0.21
N VAL A 57 4.32 -5.01 -1.17
CA VAL A 57 4.65 -6.31 -1.77
C VAL A 57 6.09 -6.65 -1.47
N GLY A 58 6.27 -7.69 -0.67
CA GLY A 58 7.57 -8.15 -0.22
C GLY A 58 7.42 -8.64 1.19
N SER A 59 8.25 -9.61 1.58
CA SER A 59 8.40 -9.99 2.98
C SER A 59 8.87 -8.75 3.73
N PRO A 60 7.98 -7.96 4.37
CA PRO A 60 8.30 -6.57 4.70
C PRO A 60 9.24 -6.47 5.91
N LEU A 61 9.66 -7.63 6.47
CA LEU A 61 10.04 -7.74 7.86
C LEU A 61 11.06 -8.85 8.09
N ARG A 62 12.29 -8.44 8.32
CA ARG A 62 13.14 -9.11 9.33
C ARG A 62 12.88 -8.55 10.74
N ASP A 63 11.84 -7.73 10.94
CA ASP A 63 11.49 -7.17 12.25
C ASP A 63 10.35 -7.97 12.90
N ARG A 64 10.65 -8.57 14.06
CA ARG A 64 9.73 -9.45 14.81
C ARG A 64 8.51 -8.71 15.34
N LYS A 65 8.58 -7.39 15.59
CA LYS A 65 7.50 -6.60 16.19
C LYS A 65 6.38 -6.29 15.21
N ALA A 66 6.70 -5.98 13.96
CA ALA A 66 5.67 -5.47 13.07
C ALA A 66 4.71 -6.58 12.59
N ARG A 67 5.07 -7.87 12.67
CA ARG A 67 4.18 -9.01 12.31
C ARG A 67 2.82 -8.97 13.03
N GLY A 68 2.72 -8.35 14.21
CA GLY A 68 1.46 -8.15 14.92
C GLY A 68 0.61 -7.00 14.39
N THR A 69 1.22 -6.00 13.77
CA THR A 69 0.60 -4.73 13.37
C THR A 69 -0.01 -4.77 11.96
N TRP A 70 0.48 -5.65 11.08
CA TRP A 70 0.07 -5.69 9.66
C TRP A 70 -1.33 -6.24 9.38
N ARG A 71 -2.00 -6.82 10.39
CA ARG A 71 -3.35 -7.38 10.21
C ARG A 71 -4.44 -6.29 10.15
N GLN A 72 -4.14 -5.06 10.58
CA GLN A 72 -5.09 -3.93 10.61
C GLN A 72 -4.89 -2.90 9.49
N ALA A 73 -3.72 -2.84 8.85
CA ALA A 73 -3.42 -1.80 7.84
C ALA A 73 -4.10 -2.03 6.48
N PHE A 74 -4.78 -3.16 6.27
CA PHE A 74 -5.45 -3.51 5.00
C PHE A 74 -6.91 -3.05 4.89
N VAL A 75 -7.43 -2.34 5.90
CA VAL A 75 -8.76 -1.74 5.84
C VAL A 75 -8.60 -0.23 5.94
N GLY A 76 -8.39 0.41 4.79
CA GLY A 76 -8.54 1.86 4.68
C GLY A 76 -9.95 2.29 5.10
N PRO A 77 -10.16 3.54 5.53
CA PRO A 77 -11.37 4.02 6.20
C PRO A 77 -12.65 4.07 5.34
N ASN A 78 -12.69 3.43 4.17
CA ASN A 78 -13.85 3.41 3.27
C ASN A 78 -14.65 2.10 3.31
N ALA A 79 -14.62 1.38 4.44
CA ALA A 79 -15.57 0.33 4.76
C ALA A 79 -16.84 0.89 5.43
N THR A 80 -17.40 2.00 4.92
CA THR A 80 -18.80 2.34 5.21
C THR A 80 -19.68 1.57 4.23
N GLY A 81 -19.92 0.30 4.58
CA GLY A 81 -21.09 -0.42 4.11
C GLY A 81 -22.33 0.28 4.66
N SER A 82 -22.96 1.09 3.81
CA SER A 82 -24.37 1.40 3.91
C SER A 82 -25.14 0.09 3.68
N THR A 83 -25.74 -0.44 4.75
CA THR A 83 -26.84 -1.41 4.66
C THR A 83 -27.64 -1.37 5.95
N GLY A 84 -28.89 -0.90 5.83
CA GLY A 84 -30.03 -1.28 6.67
C GLY A 84 -30.08 -0.66 8.05
#